data_AF-A0A9X3EGT9-F1
#
_entry.id   AF-A0A9X3EGT9-F1
#
_cell.length_a   1.000
_cell.length_b   1.000
_cell.length_c   1.000
_cell.angle_alpha   90.00
_cell.angle_beta   90.00
_cell.angle_gamma   90.00
#
_symmetry.space_group_name_H-M   'P 1'
#
loop_
_entity.id
_entity.type
_entity.pdbx_description
1 polymer ?
#
loop_
_entity_poly.entity_id
_entity_poly.type
_entity_poly.pdbx_seq_one_letter_code
_entity_poly.pdbx_strand_id
1 'polypeptide(L)'
;MNLIELGENTDCEYDSEHQCAANTYPDCDRLVHCVAVQDQPTDQWQLHNLHFADAEEVELGDAEYEGELTYHSVIQVNFCPFCGDRLQA
;
A
#
# COMPACT_ATOMS: atom_id res chain seq x y z
N MET A 1 6.78 2.22 -6.71
CA MET A 1 5.91 1.07 -7.03
C MET A 1 4.57 1.58 -7.55
N ASN A 2 4.12 1.20 -8.74
CA ASN A 2 2.81 1.57 -9.28
C ASN A 2 1.70 0.59 -8.81
N LEU A 3 0.44 0.78 -9.23
CA LEU A 3 -0.67 -0.10 -8.81
C LEU A 3 -0.60 -1.52 -9.39
N ILE A 4 -0.06 -1.68 -10.61
CA ILE A 4 0.12 -2.99 -11.24
C ILE A 4 1.17 -3.78 -10.45
N GLU A 5 2.33 -3.16 -10.19
CA GLU A 5 3.39 -3.76 -9.39
C GLU A 5 2.91 -4.10 -7.97
N LEU A 6 2.10 -3.24 -7.35
CA LEU A 6 1.49 -3.54 -6.04
C LEU A 6 0.56 -4.75 -6.14
N GLY A 7 -0.31 -4.79 -7.14
CA GLY A 7 -1.22 -5.91 -7.39
C GLY A 7 -0.52 -7.24 -7.59
N GLU A 8 0.59 -7.25 -8.33
CA GLU A 8 1.44 -8.43 -8.53
C GLU A 8 2.04 -8.94 -7.22
N ASN A 9 2.39 -8.05 -6.28
CA ASN A 9 2.94 -8.44 -4.97
C ASN A 9 1.88 -8.98 -4.00
N THR A 10 0.61 -8.64 -4.22
CA THR A 10 -0.48 -8.93 -3.26
C THR A 10 -1.56 -9.87 -3.80
N ASP A 11 -1.43 -10.32 -5.05
CA ASP A 11 -2.44 -11.11 -5.76
C ASP A 11 -3.81 -10.41 -5.78
N CYS A 12 -3.77 -9.10 -6.07
CA CYS A 12 -4.95 -8.22 -6.09
C CYS A 12 -4.97 -7.34 -7.34
N GLU A 13 -6.15 -6.86 -7.71
CA GLU A 13 -6.32 -5.83 -8.74
C GLU A 13 -6.79 -4.52 -8.11
N TYR A 14 -6.17 -3.43 -8.54
CA TYR A 14 -6.42 -2.07 -8.06
C TYR A 14 -6.74 -1.14 -9.23
N ASP A 15 -7.79 -0.32 -9.09
CA ASP A 15 -8.23 0.61 -10.15
C ASP A 15 -7.95 2.09 -9.85
N SER A 16 -7.78 2.43 -8.57
CA SER A 16 -7.64 3.81 -8.13
C SER A 16 -6.90 3.93 -6.81
N GLU A 17 -6.36 5.12 -6.56
CA GLU A 17 -5.60 5.46 -5.36
C GLU A 17 -6.08 6.81 -4.82
N HIS A 18 -6.37 6.87 -3.53
CA HIS A 18 -6.68 8.10 -2.84
C HIS A 18 -5.39 8.78 -2.39
N GLN A 19 -4.99 9.81 -3.12
CA GLN A 19 -3.83 10.64 -2.77
C GLN A 19 -4.23 11.71 -1.76
N CYS A 20 -3.90 11.47 -0.49
CA CYS A 20 -4.20 12.40 0.60
C CYS A 20 -3.07 13.39 0.83
N ALA A 21 -3.36 14.70 0.78
CA ALA A 21 -2.37 15.74 1.09
C ALA A 21 -1.92 15.76 2.56
N ALA A 22 -2.69 15.16 3.46
CA ALA A 22 -2.33 15.05 4.88
C ALA A 22 -1.46 13.81 5.17
N ASN A 23 -1.29 12.90 4.20
CA ASN A 23 -0.39 11.77 4.34
C ASN A 23 1.06 12.23 4.15
N THR A 24 1.88 12.11 5.20
CA THR A 24 3.30 12.48 5.16
C THR A 24 4.21 11.37 4.63
N TYR A 25 3.66 10.17 4.38
CA TYR A 25 4.37 8.99 3.89
C TYR A 25 3.66 8.39 2.66
N PRO A 26 3.50 9.14 1.56
CA PRO A 26 2.69 8.73 0.40
C PRO A 26 3.18 7.47 -0.30
N ASP A 27 4.48 7.16 -0.23
CA ASP A 27 5.04 5.96 -0.83
C ASP A 27 4.90 4.72 0.07
N CYS A 28 4.74 4.91 1.38
CA CYS A 28 4.64 3.85 2.38
C CYS A 28 3.18 3.52 2.73
N ASP A 29 2.36 4.55 2.95
CA ASP A 29 0.97 4.43 3.38
C ASP A 29 0.04 4.71 2.21
N ARG A 30 -0.34 3.66 1.49
CA ARG A 30 -1.09 3.78 0.25
C ARG A 30 -2.54 3.36 0.43
N LEU A 31 -3.46 4.25 0.07
CA LEU A 31 -4.90 3.99 0.10
C LEU A 31 -5.38 3.66 -1.31
N VAL A 32 -5.64 2.38 -1.56
CA VAL A 32 -5.96 1.88 -2.91
C VAL A 32 -7.32 1.20 -2.91
N HIS A 33 -8.06 1.39 -4.00
CA HIS A 33 -9.33 0.72 -4.21
C HIS A 33 -9.09 -0.61 -4.89
N CYS A 34 -9.50 -1.68 -4.22
CA CYS A 34 -9.32 -3.05 -4.65
C CYS A 34 -10.61 -3.57 -5.30
N VAL A 35 -10.48 -4.09 -6.51
CA VAL A 35 -11.60 -4.61 -7.31
C VAL A 35 -11.57 -6.12 -7.46
N ALA A 36 -10.43 -6.76 -7.20
CA ALA A 36 -10.32 -8.21 -7.11
C ALA A 36 -9.21 -8.66 -6.14
N VAL A 37 -9.44 -9.78 -5.46
CA VAL A 37 -8.45 -10.49 -4.63
C VAL A 37 -8.47 -11.96 -5.05
N GLN A 38 -7.33 -12.53 -5.45
CA GLN A 38 -7.23 -13.93 -5.90
C GLN A 38 -8.29 -14.28 -6.97
N ASP A 39 -8.40 -13.44 -8.00
CA ASP A 39 -9.41 -13.52 -9.07
C ASP A 39 -10.89 -13.45 -8.61
N GLN A 40 -11.16 -13.16 -7.33
CA GLN A 40 -12.51 -12.95 -6.81
C GLN A 40 -12.86 -11.46 -6.82
N PRO A 41 -13.95 -11.05 -7.48
CA PRO A 41 -14.40 -9.66 -7.45
C PRO A 41 -14.66 -9.18 -6.02
N THR A 42 -14.23 -7.96 -5.74
CA THR A 42 -14.50 -7.25 -4.49
C THR A 42 -14.73 -5.77 -4.77
N ASP A 43 -15.12 -5.04 -3.73
CA ASP A 43 -15.38 -3.61 -3.78
C ASP A 43 -15.00 -3.03 -2.41
N GLN A 44 -13.70 -2.78 -2.24
CA GLN A 44 -13.17 -2.37 -0.94
C GLN A 44 -11.94 -1.49 -1.06
N TRP A 45 -11.85 -0.50 -0.18
CA TRP A 45 -10.64 0.29 0.01
C TRP A 45 -9.70 -0.41 0.99
N GLN A 46 -8.41 -0.40 0.63
CA GLN A 46 -7.34 -1.00 1.41
C GLN A 46 -6.30 0.07 1.77
N LEU A 47 -5.85 0.07 3.03
CA LEU A 47 -4.63 0.76 3.42
C LEU A 47 -3.49 -0.26 3.39
N HIS A 48 -2.53 -0.01 2.53
CA HIS A 48 -1.26 -0.71 2.47
C HIS A 48 -0.23 0.07 3.29
N ASN A 49 0.43 -0.60 4.22
CA ASN A 49 1.64 -0.07 4.86
C ASN A 49 2.83 -0.84 4.32
N LEU A 50 3.72 -0.13 3.64
CA LEU A 50 4.93 -0.62 2.99
C LEU A 50 6.14 -0.06 3.73
N HIS A 51 7.07 -0.93 4.08
CA HIS A 51 8.36 -0.54 4.65
C HIS A 51 9.47 -0.85 3.65
N PHE A 52 10.24 0.18 3.31
CA PHE A 52 11.37 0.06 2.41
C PHE A 52 12.66 0.21 3.20
N ALA A 53 13.57 -0.74 3.02
CA ALA A 53 14.83 -0.79 3.73
C ALA A 53 15.65 0.48 3.50
N ASP A 54 16.20 1.04 4.58
CA ASP A 54 17.20 2.09 4.50
C ASP A 54 18.65 1.55 4.59
N ALA A 55 19.62 2.46 4.57
CA ALA A 55 21.04 2.11 4.61
C ALA A 55 21.45 1.41 5.93
N GLU A 56 20.80 1.74 7.05
CA GLU A 56 21.08 1.15 8.35
C GLU A 56 20.61 -0.31 8.37
N GLU A 57 19.43 -0.59 7.85
CA GLU A 57 18.89 -1.95 7.75
C GLU A 57 19.74 -2.84 6.83
N VAL A 58 20.30 -2.29 5.75
CA VAL A 58 21.27 -3.01 4.90
C VAL A 58 22.58 -3.25 5.64
N GLU A 59 23.09 -2.28 6.40
CA GLU A 59 24.32 -2.43 7.19
C GLU A 59 24.19 -3.52 8.27
N LEU A 60 23.01 -3.59 8.91
CA LEU A 60 22.68 -4.61 9.92
C LEU A 60 22.47 -6.01 9.31
N GLY A 61 22.29 -6.10 7.99
CA GLY A 61 22.02 -7.35 7.27
C GLY A 61 20.56 -7.78 7.32
N ASP A 62 19.64 -6.87 7.65
CA ASP A 62 18.20 -7.09 7.65
C ASP A 62 17.60 -6.94 6.23
N ALA A 63 18.34 -6.33 5.30
CA ALA A 63 18.01 -6.19 3.88
C ALA A 63 19.23 -6.40 2.97
N GLU A 64 19.00 -6.80 1.71
CA GLU A 64 20.03 -6.98 0.68
C GLU A 64 20.44 -5.66 0.02
N TYR A 65 19.51 -4.69 -0.12
CA TYR A 65 19.76 -3.40 -0.75
C TYR A 65 18.79 -2.29 -0.27
N GLU A 66 19.22 -1.03 -0.37
CA GLU A 66 18.38 0.13 -0.04
C GLU A 66 17.17 0.20 -0.97
N GLY A 67 15.99 0.38 -0.39
CA GLY A 67 14.71 0.38 -1.10
C GLY A 67 14.08 -0.99 -1.30
N GLU A 68 14.65 -2.06 -0.73
CA GLU A 68 14.00 -3.38 -0.67
C GLU A 68 12.71 -3.30 0.16
N LEU A 69 11.60 -3.86 -0.33
CA LEU A 69 10.37 -3.98 0.45
C LEU A 69 10.52 -5.08 1.50
N THR A 70 10.75 -4.73 2.75
CA THR A 70 11.02 -5.67 3.85
C THR A 70 9.77 -6.01 4.67
N TYR A 71 8.78 -5.12 4.68
CA TYR A 71 7.51 -5.37 5.35
C TYR A 71 6.34 -4.80 4.55
N HIS A 72 5.25 -5.59 4.48
CA HIS A 72 4.00 -5.20 3.86
C HIS A 72 2.83 -5.70 4.69
N SER A 73 1.92 -4.80 5.04
CA SER A 73 0.64 -5.15 5.67
C SER A 73 -0.53 -4.45 4.98
N VAL A 74 -1.71 -5.05 5.10
CA VAL A 74 -2.95 -4.56 4.49
C VAL A 74 -4.09 -4.61 5.51
N ILE A 75 -4.86 -3.53 5.57
CA ILE A 75 -6.15 -3.51 6.27
C ILE A 75 -7.23 -2.93 5.38
N GLN A 76 -8.45 -3.46 5.51
CA GLN A 76 -9.62 -2.86 4.88
C GLN A 76 -10.03 -1.60 5.64
N VAL A 77 -10.35 -0.53 4.91
CA VAL A 77 -10.76 0.76 5.49
C VAL A 77 -11.97 1.33 4.76
N ASN A 78 -12.77 2.13 5.48
CA ASN A 78 -13.91 2.88 4.90
C ASN A 78 -13.64 4.40 4.85
N PHE A 79 -12.59 4.85 5.52
CA PHE A 79 -12.23 6.24 5.66
C PHE A 79 -10.72 6.38 5.51
N CYS A 80 -10.28 7.49 4.92
CA CYS A 80 -8.87 7.87 4.91
C CYS A 80 -8.44 8.21 6.36
N PRO A 81 -7.43 7.52 6.93
CA PRO A 81 -6.97 7.79 8.30
C PRO A 81 -6.29 9.15 8.44
N PHE A 82 -5.92 9.80 7.32
CA PHE A 82 -5.18 11.07 7.32
C PHE A 82 -6.11 12.30 7.25
N CYS A 83 -7.04 12.35 6.28
CA CYS A 83 -7.98 13.46 6.14
C CYS A 83 -9.36 13.20 6.76
N GLY A 84 -9.68 11.95 7.11
CA GLY A 84 -11.00 11.56 7.62
C GLY A 84 -12.08 11.45 6.54
N ASP A 85 -11.74 11.66 5.27
CA ASP A 85 -12.70 11.53 4.17
C ASP A 85 -13.22 10.09 4.07
N ARG A 86 -14.52 9.97 3.84
CA ARG A 86 -15.13 8.68 3.52
C ARG A 86 -14.71 8.28 2.12
N LEU A 87 -14.12 7.11 1.99
CA LEU A 87 -13.73 6.54 0.71
C LEU A 87 -14.99 6.00 0.04
N GLN A 88 -15.27 6.50 -1.16
CA GLN A 88 -16.40 6.04 -1.97
C GLN A 88 -15.88 5.00 -2.95
N ALA A 89 -16.64 3.91 -3.08
CA ALA A 89 -16.53 3.00 -4.20
C ALA A 89 -17.01 3.68 -5.50
#